data_AF-A0A0F4TJ99-F1
#
_entry.id   AF-A0A0F4TJ99-F1
#
_cell.length_a   1.000
_cell.length_b   1.000
_cell.length_c   1.000
_cell.angle_alpha   90.00
_cell.angle_beta   90.00
_cell.angle_gamma   90.00
#
_symmetry.space_group_name_H-M   'P 1'
#
loop_
_entity.id
_entity.type
_entity.pdbx_description
1 polymer ?
#
loop_
_entity_poly.entity_id
_entity_poly.type
_entity_poly.pdbx_seq_one_letter_code
_entity_poly.pdbx_strand_id
1 'polypeptide(L)' 'MRAKSECVMKIGLLLESGRLSKTDAAQKLGLSAEELNEILRGKFRDLSVEKISGFLEQLKN' A
#
# COMPACT_ATOMS: atom_id res chain seq x y z
N MET A 1 -15.20 -3.70 5.56
CA MET A 1 -14.09 -4.13 4.67
C MET A 1 -13.80 -3.17 3.49
N ARG A 2 -14.78 -2.42 2.95
CA ARG A 2 -14.56 -1.55 1.77
C ARG A 2 -13.42 -0.53 1.89
N ALA A 3 -13.30 0.16 3.02
CA ALA A 3 -12.28 1.20 3.22
C ALA A 3 -10.83 0.68 3.08
N LYS A 4 -10.53 -0.54 3.56
CA LYS A 4 -9.20 -1.15 3.39
C LYS A 4 -8.89 -1.42 1.92
N SER A 5 -9.84 -2.05 1.22
CA SER A 5 -9.71 -2.38 -0.20
C SER A 5 -9.57 -1.14 -1.07
N GLU A 6 -10.30 -0.05 -0.78
CA GLU A 6 -10.16 1.21 -1.51
C GLU A 6 -8.79 1.85 -1.33
N CYS A 7 -8.23 1.82 -0.11
CA CYS A 7 -6.88 2.33 0.13
C CYS A 7 -5.83 1.52 -0.63
N VAL A 8 -5.92 0.19 -0.57
CA VAL A 8 -5.01 -0.71 -1.31
C VAL A 8 -5.14 -0.51 -2.82
N MET A 9 -6.35 -0.33 -3.35
CA MET A 9 -6.55 -0.01 -4.78
C MET A 9 -5.86 1.29 -5.17
N LYS A 10 -5.97 2.34 -4.35
CA LYS A 10 -5.28 3.62 -4.62
C LYS A 10 -3.77 3.47 -4.59
N ILE A 11 -3.23 2.67 -3.68
CA ILE A 11 -1.79 2.34 -3.62
C ILE A 11 -1.36 1.58 -4.88
N GLY A 12 -2.15 0.59 -5.31
CA GLY A 12 -1.91 -0.15 -6.56
C GLY A 12 -1.88 0.76 -7.79
N LEU A 13 -2.85 1.68 -7.90
CA LEU A 13 -2.90 2.66 -8.99
C LEU A 13 -1.70 3.62 -8.99
N LEU A 14 -1.21 4.04 -7.83
CA LEU A 14 -0.01 4.88 -7.74
C LEU A 14 1.24 4.14 -8.26
N LEU A 15 1.37 2.86 -7.92
CA LEU A 15 2.45 2.00 -8.42
C LEU A 15 2.34 1.77 -9.93
N GLU A 16 1.14 1.51 -10.43
CA GLU A 16 0.87 1.25 -11.85
C GLU A 16 1.07 2.51 -12.71
N SER A 17 0.82 3.69 -12.15
CA SER A 17 1.07 4.98 -12.82
C SER A 17 2.54 5.27 -13.10
N GLY A 18 3.47 4.42 -12.62
CA GLY A 18 4.90 4.59 -12.80
C GLY A 18 5.50 5.76 -12.00
N ARG A 19 4.68 6.51 -11.26
CA ARG A 19 5.13 7.59 -10.36
C ARG A 19 5.99 7.08 -9.20
N LEU A 20 5.82 5.81 -8.83
CA LEU A 20 6.53 5.23 -7.71
C LEU A 20 6.84 3.76 -7.97
N SER A 21 8.10 3.38 -7.83
CA SER A 21 8.51 1.98 -7.97
C SER A 21 7.99 1.17 -6.78
N LYS A 22 7.73 -0.12 -6.99
CA LYS A 22 7.30 -1.02 -5.90
C LYS A 22 8.33 -1.09 -4.77
N THR A 23 9.61 -0.97 -5.12
CA THR A 23 10.74 -0.94 -4.18
C THR A 23 10.78 0.35 -3.38
N ASP A 24 10.59 1.51 -4.04
CA ASP A 24 10.47 2.81 -3.38
C ASP A 24 9.29 2.84 -2.42
N ALA A 25 8.13 2.34 -2.85
CA ALA A 25 6.95 2.27 -2.01
C ALA A 25 7.21 1.41 -0.78
N ALA A 26 7.80 0.23 -0.97
CA ALA A 26 8.15 -0.65 0.13
C ALA A 26 9.09 0.06 1.13
N GLN A 27 10.15 0.71 0.64
CA GLN A 27 11.05 1.49 1.48
C GLN A 27 10.35 2.65 2.22
N LYS A 28 9.52 3.43 1.52
CA LYS A 28 8.79 4.56 2.12
C LYS A 28 7.83 4.13 3.22
N LEU A 29 7.24 2.95 3.04
CA LEU A 29 6.30 2.36 3.98
C LEU A 29 7.00 1.57 5.11
N GLY A 30 8.33 1.43 5.06
CA GLY A 30 9.10 0.59 5.98
C GLY A 30 8.74 -0.89 5.89
N LEU A 31 8.30 -1.33 4.71
CA LEU A 31 7.85 -2.69 4.43
C LEU A 31 8.84 -3.40 3.52
N SER A 32 8.80 -4.73 3.57
CA SER A 32 9.43 -5.57 2.56
C SER A 32 8.66 -5.49 1.24
N ALA A 33 9.33 -5.66 0.10
CA ALA A 33 8.65 -5.72 -1.20
C ALA A 33 7.62 -6.87 -1.26
N GLU A 34 7.90 -7.97 -0.55
CA GLU A 34 7.01 -9.12 -0.41
C GLU A 34 5.77 -8.77 0.42
N GLU A 35 5.93 -8.09 1.56
CA GLU A 35 4.82 -7.61 2.38
C GLU A 35 3.92 -6.63 1.61
N LEU A 36 4.52 -5.69 0.87
CA LEU A 36 3.76 -4.79 0.01
C LEU A 36 2.97 -5.57 -1.06
N ASN A 37 3.56 -6.62 -1.63
CA ASN A 37 2.89 -7.45 -2.61
C ASN A 37 1.72 -8.25 -2.01
N GLU A 38 1.87 -8.77 -0.79
CA GLU A 38 0.80 -9.46 -0.06
C GLU A 38 -0.36 -8.52 0.27
N ILE A 39 -0.07 -7.28 0.67
CA ILE A 39 -1.08 -6.23 0.88
C ILE A 39 -1.83 -5.95 -0.41
N LEU A 40 -1.13 -5.76 -1.53
CA LEU A 40 -1.74 -5.53 -2.84
C LEU A 40 -2.59 -6.72 -3.32
N ARG A 41 -2.25 -7.95 -2.89
CA ARG A 41 -3.03 -9.17 -3.16
C ARG A 41 -4.23 -9.36 -2.23
N GLY A 42 -4.49 -8.43 -1.31
CA GLY A 42 -5.62 -8.53 -0.39
C GLY A 42 -5.29 -9.18 0.96
N LYS A 43 -4.03 -9.58 1.20
CA LYS A 43 -3.59 -10.17 2.48
C LYS A 43 -3.18 -9.09 3.47
N PHE A 44 -4.18 -8.39 3.99
CA PHE A 44 -4.04 -7.33 4.99
C PHE A 44 -4.93 -7.58 6.22
N ARG A 45 -5.26 -8.85 6.51
CA ARG A 45 -6.11 -9.21 7.67
C ARG A 45 -5.51 -8.73 8.99
N ASP A 46 -4.19 -8.86 9.13
CA ASP A 46 -3.42 -8.43 10.30
C ASP A 46 -3.15 -6.92 10.36
N LEU A 47 -3.47 -6.17 9.30
CA LEU A 47 -3.25 -4.73 9.25
C LEU A 47 -4.53 -3.97 9.59
N SER A 48 -4.41 -2.98 10.48
CA SER A 48 -5.51 -2.07 10.82
C SER A 48 -5.83 -1.13 9.64
N VAL A 49 -7.07 -0.61 9.62
CA VAL A 49 -7.50 0.38 8.60
C VAL A 49 -6.62 1.63 8.64
N GLU A 50 -6.24 2.05 9.86
CA GLU A 50 -5.37 3.21 10.09
C GLU A 50 -3.99 3.01 9.48
N LYS A 51 -3.40 1.82 9.63
CA LYS A 51 -2.09 1.51 9.05
C LYS A 51 -2.11 1.56 7.51
N ILE A 52 -3.15 1.00 6.89
CA ILE A 52 -3.33 1.04 5.43
C ILE A 52 -3.62 2.46 4.93
N SER A 53 -4.40 3.25 5.68
CA SER A 53 -4.68 4.64 5.32
C SER A 53 -3.42 5.50 5.45
N GLY A 54 -2.62 5.28 6.50
CA GLY A 54 -1.32 5.93 6.69
C GLY A 54 -0.35 5.63 5.55
N PHE A 55 -0.36 4.40 5.00
CA PHE A 55 0.43 4.10 3.82
C PHE A 55 0.05 4.97 2.61
N LEU A 56 -1.23 5.18 2.38
CA LEU A 56 -1.69 6.05 1.30
C LEU A 56 -1.26 7.52 1.52
N GLU A 57 -1.26 7.99 2.76
CA GLU A 57 -0.77 9.33 3.10
C GLU A 57 0.75 9.47 2.88
N GLN A 58 1.54 8.48 3.31
CA GLN A 58 2.99 8.45 3.13
C GLN A 58 3.41 8.38 1.64
N LEU A 59 2.59 7.79 0.79
CA LEU A 59 2.85 7.70 -0.65
C LEU A 59 2.40 8.95 -1.42
N LYS A 60 1.48 9.75 -0.87
CA LYS A 60 1.04 11.01 -1.48
C LYS A 60 1.97 12.20 -1.21
N ASN A 61 2.70 12.15 -0.09
CA ASN A 61 3.63 13.20 0.35
C ASN A 61 5.05 12.96 -0.17
#